data_AF-A0AAW8IFS7-F1
#
_entry.id   AF-A0AAW8IFS7-F1
#
_cell.length_a   1.000
_cell.length_b   1.000
_cell.length_c   1.000
_cell.angle_alpha   90.00
_cell.angle_beta   90.00
_cell.angle_gamma   90.00
#
_symmetry.space_group_name_H-M   'P 1'
#
loop_
_entity.id
_entity.type
_entity.pdbx_description
1 polymer ?
#
loop_
_entity_poly.entity_id
_entity_poly.type
_entity_poly.pdbx_seq_one_letter_code
_entity_poly.pdbx_strand_id
1 'polypeptide(L)'
;MKDTLNDFKVTDRQTFIKYLELLRNNFLDNPESWKNKTLPDFLEAFSSYTEDIQGYYDNMKLNVNADKPDWSTFADILKGATIYE
;
A
#
# COMPACT_ATOMS: atom_id res chain seq x y z
N MET A 1 20.74 4.08 6.64
CA MET A 1 20.19 3.30 5.51
C MET A 1 18.97 4.05 5.03
N LYS A 2 18.82 4.30 3.73
CA LYS A 2 17.55 4.83 3.20
C LYS A 2 16.54 3.70 3.35
N ASP A 3 15.54 3.85 4.21
CA ASP A 3 14.44 2.91 4.25
C ASP A 3 13.81 2.87 2.86
N THR A 4 13.78 1.69 2.24
CA THR A 4 13.11 1.51 0.96
C THR A 4 11.62 1.37 1.22
N LEU A 5 10.77 1.79 0.26
CA LEU A 5 9.32 1.65 0.36
C LEU A 5 8.87 0.23 0.75
N ASN A 6 9.62 -0.79 0.32
CA ASN A 6 9.28 -2.19 0.57
C ASN A 6 9.54 -2.66 1.99
N ASP A 7 10.50 -2.07 2.69
CA ASP A 7 10.92 -2.48 4.04
C ASP A 7 10.40 -1.53 5.13
N PHE A 8 9.79 -0.40 4.74
CA PHE A 8 9.29 0.60 5.66
C PHE A 8 8.06 0.10 6.41
N LYS A 9 8.15 0.02 7.73
CA LYS A 9 7.04 -0.41 8.60
C LYS A 9 6.21 0.78 9.05
N VAL A 10 4.90 0.71 8.81
CA VAL A 10 3.93 1.64 9.37
C VAL A 10 3.38 1.07 10.67
N THR A 11 3.50 1.83 11.75
CA THR A 11 3.05 1.45 13.10
C THR A 11 2.16 2.48 13.76
N ASP A 12 2.11 3.69 13.20
CA ASP A 12 1.36 4.82 13.71
C ASP A 12 1.13 5.87 12.60
N ARG A 13 0.45 6.96 12.96
CA ARG A 13 0.18 8.07 12.03
C ARG A 13 1.44 8.73 11.48
N GLN A 14 2.52 8.83 12.27
CA GLN A 14 3.74 9.53 11.84
C GLN A 14 4.53 8.72 10.83
N THR A 15 4.63 7.41 11.07
CA THR A 15 5.22 6.45 10.13
C THR A 15 4.37 6.34 8.86
N PHE A 16 3.04 6.39 8.97
CA PHE A 16 2.17 6.44 7.78
C PHE A 16 2.40 7.68 6.91
N ILE A 17 2.57 8.87 7.51
CA ILE A 17 2.91 10.10 6.76
C ILE A 17 4.22 9.92 5.97
N LYS A 18 5.26 9.38 6.61
CA LYS A 18 6.53 9.09 5.94
C LYS A 18 6.37 8.07 4.82
N TYR A 19 5.54 7.04 5.03
CA TYR A 19 5.24 6.05 4.01
C TYR A 19 4.59 6.69 2.78
N LEU A 20 3.64 7.61 2.94
CA LEU A 20 3.03 8.35 1.82
C LEU A 20 4.05 9.19 1.04
N GLU A 21 5.01 9.82 1.73
CA GLU A 21 6.10 10.56 1.07
C GLU A 21 7.01 9.62 0.27
N LEU A 22 7.37 8.46 0.83
CA LEU A 22 8.15 7.43 0.15
C LEU A 22 7.40 6.88 -1.07
N LEU A 23 6.11 6.62 -0.94
CA LEU A 23 5.25 6.11 -2.01
C LEU A 23 5.16 7.10 -3.16
N ARG A 24 4.90 8.38 -2.86
CA ARG A 24 4.88 9.47 -3.86
C ARG A 24 6.22 9.60 -4.57
N ASN A 25 7.33 9.61 -3.82
CA ASN A 25 8.66 9.73 -4.43
C ASN A 25 9.00 8.51 -5.29
N ASN A 26 8.59 7.31 -4.88
CA ASN A 26 8.76 6.10 -5.68
C ASN A 26 8.04 6.20 -7.04
N PHE A 27 6.82 6.74 -7.09
CA PHE A 27 6.12 6.99 -8.35
C PHE A 27 6.83 8.04 -9.21
N LEU A 28 7.28 9.16 -8.62
CA LEU A 28 7.96 10.22 -9.37
C LEU A 28 9.31 9.76 -9.95
N ASP A 29 10.06 8.95 -9.22
CA ASP A 29 11.36 8.46 -9.63
C ASP A 29 11.26 7.30 -10.63
N ASN A 30 10.18 6.51 -10.59
CA ASN A 30 10.00 5.34 -11.44
C ASN A 30 8.52 5.08 -11.82
N PRO A 31 7.87 5.97 -12.58
CA PRO A 31 6.45 5.84 -12.91
C PRO A 31 6.18 4.60 -13.78
N GLU A 32 7.17 4.14 -14.54
CA GLU A 32 7.04 2.96 -15.40
C GLU A 32 6.92 1.64 -14.64
N SER A 33 7.31 1.59 -13.35
CA SER A 33 7.11 0.37 -12.54
C SER A 33 5.71 0.25 -11.93
N TRP A 34 4.88 1.29 -12.04
CA TRP A 34 3.52 1.29 -11.52
C TRP A 34 2.55 0.80 -12.59
N LYS A 35 1.66 -0.11 -12.22
CA LYS A 35 0.58 -0.56 -13.10
C LYS A 35 -0.46 0.55 -13.30
N ASN A 36 -0.88 1.18 -12.20
CA ASN A 36 -1.94 2.19 -12.19
C ASN A 36 -1.33 3.58 -12.08
N LYS A 37 -1.16 4.26 -13.22
CA LYS A 37 -0.42 5.52 -13.32
C LYS A 37 -1.30 6.76 -13.28
N THR A 38 -2.60 6.61 -13.54
CA THR A 38 -3.56 7.72 -13.47
C THR A 38 -4.36 7.66 -12.18
N LEU A 39 -4.92 8.80 -11.75
CA LEU A 39 -5.74 8.84 -10.55
C LEU A 39 -6.98 7.94 -10.65
N PRO A 40 -7.73 7.90 -11.78
CA PRO A 40 -8.84 6.93 -11.94
C PRO A 40 -8.40 5.48 -11.76
N ASP A 41 -7.38 5.02 -12.50
CA ASP A 41 -6.91 3.63 -12.42
C ASP A 41 -6.43 3.28 -11.01
N PHE A 42 -5.74 4.22 -10.36
CA PHE A 42 -5.24 4.03 -9.00
C PHE A 42 -6.39 3.92 -7.98
N LEU A 43 -7.45 4.73 -8.13
CA LEU A 43 -8.61 4.66 -7.23
C LEU A 43 -9.43 3.38 -7.44
N GLU A 44 -9.52 2.88 -8.67
CA GLU A 44 -10.11 1.58 -8.98
C GLU A 44 -9.33 0.45 -8.28
N ALA A 45 -8.01 0.39 -8.48
CA ALA A 45 -7.15 -0.59 -7.84
C ALA A 45 -7.11 -0.47 -6.32
N PHE A 46 -7.18 0.75 -5.79
CA PHE A 46 -7.25 0.99 -4.36
C PHE A 46 -8.56 0.43 -3.77
N SER A 47 -9.68 0.58 -4.47
CA SER A 47 -10.96 -0.03 -4.07
C SER A 47 -10.92 -1.55 -4.16
N SER A 48 -10.50 -2.08 -5.32
CA SER A 48 -10.38 -3.53 -5.58
C SER A 48 -9.54 -4.22 -4.50
N TYR A 49 -8.35 -3.70 -4.22
CA TYR A 49 -7.46 -4.30 -3.24
C TYR A 49 -7.93 -4.12 -1.79
N THR A 50 -8.75 -3.10 -1.50
CA THR A 50 -9.40 -2.97 -0.18
C THR A 50 -10.38 -4.11 0.07
N GLU A 51 -11.09 -4.58 -0.97
CA GLU A 51 -12.00 -5.73 -0.88
C GLU A 51 -11.22 -7.04 -0.65
N ASP A 52 -10.05 -7.18 -1.28
CA ASP A 52 -9.26 -8.42 -1.28
C ASP A 52 -8.23 -8.54 -0.14
N ILE A 53 -7.92 -7.46 0.58
CA ILE A 53 -6.79 -7.41 1.53
C ILE A 53 -6.86 -8.49 2.63
N GLN A 54 -8.06 -8.88 3.09
CA GLN A 54 -8.19 -9.96 4.06
C GLN A 54 -7.71 -11.29 3.48
N GLY A 55 -8.03 -11.57 2.21
CA GLY A 55 -7.54 -12.76 1.51
C GLY A 55 -6.01 -12.78 1.40
N TYR A 56 -5.38 -11.63 1.17
CA TYR A 56 -3.92 -11.51 1.22
C TYR A 56 -3.35 -11.89 2.60
N TYR A 57 -3.93 -11.34 3.69
CA TYR A 57 -3.49 -11.64 5.05
C TYR A 57 -3.65 -13.12 5.43
N ASP A 58 -4.76 -13.74 5.01
CA ASP A 58 -5.03 -15.16 5.25
C ASP A 58 -4.04 -16.04 4.49
N ASN A 59 -3.80 -15.74 3.21
CA ASN A 59 -2.84 -16.46 2.37
C ASN A 59 -1.41 -16.40 2.92
N MET A 60 -1.02 -15.23 3.45
CA MET A 60 0.30 -14.99 4.04
C MET A 60 0.39 -15.43 5.51
N LYS A 61 -0.72 -15.87 6.13
CA LYS A 61 -0.81 -16.27 7.55
C LYS A 61 -0.35 -15.18 8.52
N LEU A 62 -0.71 -13.93 8.23
CA LEU A 62 -0.23 -12.76 8.99
C LEU A 62 -1.04 -12.47 10.26
N ASN A 63 -2.16 -13.17 10.47
CA ASN A 63 -3.05 -13.01 11.64
C ASN A 63 -3.49 -11.54 11.86
N VAL A 64 -3.82 -10.86 10.76
CA VAL A 64 -4.36 -9.50 10.74
C VAL A 64 -5.84 -9.57 10.40
N ASN A 65 -6.65 -8.75 11.08
CA ASN A 65 -8.08 -8.61 10.81
C ASN A 65 -8.31 -7.25 10.15
N ALA A 66 -8.64 -7.26 8.86
CA ALA A 66 -8.85 -6.06 8.04
C ALA A 66 -10.14 -5.30 8.38
N ASP A 67 -11.11 -5.91 9.07
CA ASP A 67 -12.30 -5.20 9.60
C ASP A 67 -11.94 -4.26 10.76
N LYS A 68 -10.72 -4.38 11.31
CA LYS A 68 -10.17 -3.43 12.28
C LYS A 68 -9.21 -2.49 11.55
N PRO A 69 -9.59 -1.22 11.31
CA PRO A 69 -8.73 -0.31 10.58
C PRO A 69 -7.45 -0.03 11.36
N ASP A 70 -6.31 -0.24 10.70
CA ASP A 70 -4.97 0.07 11.20
C ASP A 70 -4.18 0.82 10.12
N TRP A 71 -3.25 1.70 10.53
CA TRP A 71 -2.40 2.44 9.60
C TRP A 71 -1.54 1.52 8.72
N SER A 72 -1.11 0.38 9.26
CA SER A 72 -0.40 -0.65 8.51
C SER A 72 -1.27 -1.24 7.40
N THR A 73 -2.54 -1.50 7.67
CA THR A 73 -3.50 -1.98 6.66
C THR A 73 -3.67 -0.98 5.52
N PHE A 74 -3.83 0.32 5.81
CA PHE A 74 -3.89 1.32 4.74
C PHE A 74 -2.61 1.38 3.90
N ALA A 75 -1.44 1.18 4.51
CA ALA A 75 -0.17 1.13 3.78
C ALA A 75 -0.08 -0.09 2.87
N ASP A 76 -0.51 -1.27 3.34
CA ASP A 76 -0.55 -2.50 2.54
C ASP A 76 -1.50 -2.35 1.35
N ILE A 77 -2.67 -1.74 1.56
CA ILE A 77 -3.64 -1.52 0.47
C ILE A 77 -3.06 -0.56 -0.58
N LEU A 78 -2.45 0.55 -0.16
CA LEU A 78 -1.79 1.49 -1.07
C LEU A 78 -0.69 0.80 -1.88
N LYS A 79 0.11 -0.07 -1.25
CA LYS A 79 1.15 -0.86 -1.92
C LYS A 79 0.52 -1.79 -2.95
N GLY A 80 -0.52 -2.52 -2.57
CA GLY A 80 -1.27 -3.42 -3.47
C GLY A 80 -1.78 -2.70 -4.71
N ALA A 81 -2.39 -1.53 -4.53
CA ALA A 81 -2.91 -0.68 -5.60
C ALA A 81 -1.83 -0.16 -6.58
N THR A 82 -0.54 -0.19 -6.22
CA THR A 82 0.54 0.14 -7.17
C THR A 82 0.90 -1.02 -8.12
N ILE A 83 0.57 -2.26 -7.72
CA ILE A 83 1.02 -3.51 -8.36
C ILE A 83 -0.16 -4.24 -9.05
N TYR A 84 -1.32 -4.27 -8.40
CA TYR A 84 -2.51 -5.03 -8.79
C TYR A 84 -3.64 -4.10 -9.26
N GLU A 85 -4.68 -4.67 -9.89
CA GLU A 85 -5.82 -3.93 -10.47
C GLU A 85 -7.10 -4.03 -9.64
#